data_AF-A0A929PBZ7-F1
#
_entry.id   AF-A0A929PBZ7-F1
#
_cell.length_a   1.000
_cell.length_b   1.000
_cell.length_c   1.000
_cell.angle_alpha   90.00
_cell.angle_beta   90.00
_cell.angle_gamma   90.00
#
_symmetry.space_group_name_H-M   'P 1'
#
loop_
_entity.id
_entity.type
_entity.pdbx_description
1 polymer ?
#
loop_
_entity_poly.entity_id
_entity_poly.type
_entity_poly.pdbx_seq_one_letter_code
_entity_poly.pdbx_strand_id
1 'polypeptide(L)'
;MKSNTEISSLRPYLEPHGAKFRLEFSLISQDRSVDGKAPFPFLVINESDPLGRLIEARFVTDAGSKLKRVFVLLQKDEYLLPRDELWPISNQDVDECWQRAFSSYSGKAKDGSMVVLSDQIEKDGRLSSLQSLFYCNQERVFFHPQCPTCGSPLQQCYDDHLLTGVGLQPYSTSLKRYLYCPSCFDLVGESDFFIHALESSDPPMLKDQWDLVKEFGQLTEGKKHLDQFPCTKCASHKECYGTDGLALSRIVPVSFYPFHILIFEAMSVNAPDFLSLISGASFEELEA
;
A
#
# COMPACT_ATOMS: atom_id res chain seq x y z
N MET A 1 -6.42 26.11 -4.06
CA MET A 1 -5.86 25.86 -2.72
C MET A 1 -6.70 24.79 -2.04
N LYS A 2 -6.36 23.51 -2.21
CA LYS A 2 -6.93 22.45 -1.37
C LYS A 2 -6.24 22.54 -0.01
N SER A 3 -7.03 22.77 1.03
CA SER A 3 -6.62 22.76 2.43
C SER A 3 -5.90 21.46 2.77
N ASN A 4 -4.93 21.51 3.69
CA ASN A 4 -4.32 20.36 4.39
C ASN A 4 -5.38 19.26 4.58
N THR A 5 -5.39 18.31 3.67
CA THR A 5 -6.26 17.14 3.78
C THR A 5 -5.50 16.23 4.72
N GLU A 6 -6.04 15.97 5.91
CA GLU A 6 -5.47 14.96 6.80
C GLU A 6 -5.34 13.68 5.98
N ILE A 7 -4.10 13.28 5.70
CA ILE A 7 -3.86 12.19 4.78
C ILE A 7 -3.99 10.89 5.57
N SER A 8 -4.95 10.04 5.19
CA SER A 8 -5.25 8.79 5.89
C SER A 8 -4.06 7.82 5.89
N SER A 9 -3.82 7.14 7.02
CA SER A 9 -2.72 6.18 7.16
C SER A 9 -3.19 4.89 7.80
N LEU A 10 -2.66 3.75 7.33
CA LEU A 10 -2.88 2.45 7.96
C LEU A 10 -1.99 2.22 9.19
N ARG A 11 -0.90 3.00 9.32
CA ARG A 11 0.14 2.79 10.34
C ARG A 11 -0.41 2.81 11.78
N PRO A 12 -1.36 3.70 12.17
CA PRO A 12 -1.94 3.67 13.50
C PRO A 12 -2.61 2.35 13.88
N TYR A 13 -3.07 1.57 12.89
CA TYR A 13 -3.68 0.26 13.13
C TYR A 13 -2.67 -0.88 13.12
N LEU A 14 -1.54 -0.72 12.43
CA LEU A 14 -0.46 -1.72 12.36
C LEU A 14 0.49 -1.62 13.56
N GLU A 15 0.80 -0.39 13.96
CA GLU A 15 1.73 -0.05 15.05
C GLU A 15 1.12 0.99 15.99
N PRO A 16 0.00 0.66 16.65
CA PRO A 16 -0.68 1.59 17.53
C PRO A 16 0.21 1.91 18.74
N HIS A 17 0.48 3.20 18.92
CA HIS A 17 1.13 3.68 20.13
C HIS A 17 0.07 3.76 21.24
N GLY A 18 0.05 2.76 22.13
CA GLY A 18 -0.82 2.72 23.30
C GLY A 18 -2.22 2.16 23.08
N ALA A 19 -2.58 1.67 21.89
CA ALA A 19 -3.83 0.92 21.71
C ALA A 19 -3.68 -0.54 22.14
N LYS A 20 -4.78 -1.12 22.61
CA LYS A 20 -4.83 -2.50 23.15
C LYS A 20 -4.96 -3.58 22.09
N PHE A 21 -5.15 -3.20 20.82
CA PHE A 21 -5.22 -4.13 19.70
C PHE A 21 -4.61 -3.50 18.45
N ARG A 22 -4.12 -4.34 17.54
CA ARG A 22 -3.56 -3.96 16.25
C ARG A 22 -3.96 -4.94 15.15
N LEU A 23 -3.95 -4.47 13.91
CA LEU A 23 -3.99 -5.28 12.71
C LEU A 23 -2.57 -5.81 12.44
N GLU A 24 -2.44 -7.12 12.26
CA GLU A 24 -1.18 -7.80 11.97
C GLU A 24 -1.34 -8.58 10.67
N PHE A 25 -0.52 -8.25 9.67
CA PHE A 25 -0.43 -9.03 8.44
C PHE A 25 0.35 -10.32 8.69
N SER A 26 -0.17 -11.44 8.22
CA SER A 26 0.55 -12.71 8.31
C SER A 26 1.79 -12.69 7.42
N LEU A 27 2.93 -13.09 7.96
CA LEU A 27 4.18 -13.20 7.23
C LEU A 27 4.36 -14.60 6.64
N ILE A 28 4.99 -14.68 5.47
CA ILE A 28 5.51 -15.95 4.94
C ILE A 28 6.84 -16.30 5.63
N SER A 29 7.09 -17.60 5.82
CA SER A 29 8.42 -18.10 6.19
C SER A 29 9.40 -17.71 5.09
N GLN A 30 10.29 -16.76 5.35
CA GLN A 30 11.21 -16.23 4.34
C GLN A 30 12.28 -17.25 3.97
N ASP A 31 12.27 -17.73 2.73
CA ASP A 31 13.50 -18.06 2.03
C ASP A 31 14.04 -16.80 1.34
N ARG A 32 15.36 -16.63 1.33
CA ARG A 32 16.02 -15.50 0.67
C ARG A 32 15.63 -15.49 -0.81
N SER A 33 15.31 -14.32 -1.34
CA SER A 33 15.05 -14.16 -2.78
C SER A 33 16.28 -14.51 -3.61
N VAL A 34 16.04 -15.02 -4.81
CA VAL A 34 17.08 -15.42 -5.77
C VAL A 34 17.86 -14.20 -6.28
N ASP A 35 17.22 -13.02 -6.33
CA ASP A 35 17.77 -11.81 -6.96
C ASP A 35 18.28 -10.75 -5.96
N GLY A 36 18.36 -11.08 -4.67
CA GLY A 36 18.84 -10.15 -3.63
C GLY A 36 17.89 -8.99 -3.29
N LYS A 37 16.73 -8.89 -3.94
CA LYS A 37 15.66 -7.93 -3.65
C LYS A 37 14.60 -8.54 -2.73
N ALA A 38 14.08 -7.79 -1.77
CA ALA A 38 13.09 -8.30 -0.82
C ALA A 38 11.81 -8.76 -1.55
N PRO A 39 11.34 -10.01 -1.35
CA PRO A 39 10.03 -10.40 -1.84
C PRO A 39 8.94 -9.72 -0.98
N PHE A 40 7.73 -9.65 -1.52
CA PHE A 40 6.56 -9.24 -0.74
C PHE A 40 6.36 -10.20 0.44
N PRO A 41 6.45 -9.74 1.71
CA PRO A 41 6.69 -10.62 2.85
C PRO A 41 5.39 -11.14 3.49
N PHE A 42 4.23 -10.74 2.97
CA PHE A 42 2.94 -11.08 3.54
C PHE A 42 2.28 -12.25 2.80
N LEU A 43 1.50 -13.04 3.53
CA LEU A 43 0.81 -14.20 2.99
C LEU A 43 -0.33 -13.75 2.06
N VAL A 44 -0.10 -13.87 0.75
CA VAL A 44 -1.10 -13.65 -0.30
C VAL A 44 -1.96 -14.91 -0.43
N ILE A 45 -3.26 -14.76 -0.24
CA ILE A 45 -4.27 -15.82 -0.39
C ILE A 45 -4.76 -15.91 -1.83
N ASN A 46 -4.89 -14.78 -2.51
CA ASN A 46 -5.28 -14.71 -3.91
C ASN A 46 -4.69 -13.47 -4.58
N GLU A 47 -4.11 -13.64 -5.76
CA GLU A 47 -3.54 -12.56 -6.59
C GLU A 47 -4.13 -12.51 -8.00
N SER A 48 -5.18 -13.30 -8.28
CA SER A 48 -5.75 -13.46 -9.62
C SER A 48 -6.52 -12.23 -10.10
N ASP A 49 -7.00 -11.39 -9.17
CA ASP A 49 -7.71 -10.15 -9.51
C ASP A 49 -6.73 -9.11 -10.11
N PRO A 50 -7.09 -8.40 -11.18
CA PRO A 50 -6.17 -7.45 -11.82
C PRO A 50 -5.94 -6.16 -11.04
N LEU A 51 -6.86 -5.76 -10.14
CA LEU A 51 -6.83 -4.48 -9.42
C LEU A 51 -6.37 -4.62 -7.96
N GLY A 52 -6.61 -5.78 -7.35
CA GLY A 52 -6.30 -6.05 -5.96
C GLY A 52 -5.63 -7.39 -5.72
N ARG A 53 -5.10 -7.55 -4.51
CA ARG A 53 -4.60 -8.82 -3.97
C ARG A 53 -5.25 -9.05 -2.61
N LEU A 54 -5.55 -10.30 -2.29
CA LEU A 54 -6.10 -10.68 -0.99
C LEU A 54 -4.97 -11.20 -0.11
N ILE A 55 -4.72 -10.55 1.02
CA ILE A 55 -3.73 -10.99 2.00
C ILE A 55 -4.39 -11.45 3.30
N GLU A 56 -3.75 -12.38 3.99
CA GLU A 56 -4.18 -12.80 5.33
C GLU A 56 -3.70 -11.81 6.39
N ALA A 57 -4.60 -11.44 7.29
CA ALA A 57 -4.28 -10.67 8.47
C ALA A 57 -5.09 -11.13 9.68
N ARG A 58 -4.83 -10.48 10.82
CA ARG A 58 -5.53 -10.74 12.08
C ARG A 58 -5.54 -9.52 12.97
N PHE A 59 -6.59 -9.36 13.76
CA PHE A 59 -6.55 -8.49 14.92
C PHE A 59 -5.92 -9.23 16.10
N VAL A 60 -4.93 -8.61 16.74
CA VAL A 60 -4.24 -9.14 17.92
C VAL A 60 -4.27 -8.13 19.04
N THR A 61 -4.26 -8.60 20.29
CA THR A 61 -4.08 -7.73 21.45
C THR A 61 -2.62 -7.27 21.60
N ASP A 62 -2.40 -6.29 22.46
CA ASP A 62 -1.07 -5.88 22.94
C ASP A 62 -0.26 -7.02 23.59
N ALA A 63 -0.94 -8.00 24.19
CA ALA A 63 -0.36 -9.23 24.72
C ALA A 63 -0.14 -10.33 23.65
N GLY A 64 -0.50 -10.08 22.39
CA GLY A 64 -0.33 -11.04 21.28
C GLY A 64 -1.45 -12.08 21.14
N SER A 65 -2.53 -11.97 21.91
CA SER A 65 -3.70 -12.86 21.77
C SER A 65 -4.42 -12.58 20.46
N LYS A 66 -4.71 -13.62 19.68
CA LYS A 66 -5.46 -13.52 18.42
C LYS A 66 -6.93 -13.27 18.72
N LEU A 67 -7.46 -12.13 18.30
CA LEU A 67 -8.86 -11.76 18.46
C LEU A 67 -9.70 -12.26 17.29
N LYS A 68 -9.23 -11.98 16.06
CA LYS A 68 -10.00 -12.27 14.85
C LYS A 68 -9.11 -12.43 13.64
N ARG A 69 -9.36 -13.45 12.83
CA ARG A 69 -8.72 -13.61 11.51
C ARG A 69 -9.52 -12.82 10.48
N VAL A 70 -8.84 -12.10 9.60
CA VAL A 70 -9.45 -11.28 8.56
C VAL A 70 -8.68 -11.44 7.25
N PHE A 71 -9.34 -11.11 6.15
CA PHE A 71 -8.69 -10.97 4.85
C PHE A 71 -8.72 -9.50 4.44
N VAL A 72 -7.58 -9.00 3.96
CA VAL A 72 -7.45 -7.62 3.50
C VAL A 72 -7.32 -7.65 1.99
N LEU A 73 -8.34 -7.13 1.29
CA LEU A 73 -8.24 -6.86 -0.13
C LEU A 73 -7.49 -5.54 -0.29
N LEU A 74 -6.29 -5.61 -0.86
CA LEU A 74 -5.32 -4.53 -1.00
C LEU A 74 -5.16 -4.15 -2.48
N GLN A 75 -5.26 -2.86 -2.81
CA GLN A 75 -5.00 -2.36 -4.16
C GLN A 75 -3.55 -2.64 -4.60
N LYS A 76 -3.37 -3.01 -5.87
CA LYS A 76 -2.04 -3.27 -6.45
C LYS A 76 -1.37 -1.98 -6.93
N ASP A 77 -0.04 -1.97 -6.90
CA ASP A 77 0.78 -0.91 -7.49
C ASP A 77 0.84 -1.00 -9.03
N GLU A 78 0.69 -2.21 -9.56
CA GLU A 78 0.66 -2.50 -11.00
C GLU A 78 -0.57 -3.32 -11.35
N TYR A 79 -1.19 -2.96 -12.48
CA TYR A 79 -2.38 -3.63 -12.98
C TYR A 79 -2.05 -4.44 -14.22
N LEU A 80 -2.37 -5.74 -14.18
CA LEU A 80 -2.23 -6.66 -15.31
C LEU A 80 -3.54 -6.69 -16.08
N LEU A 81 -3.89 -5.55 -16.70
CA LEU A 81 -5.11 -5.41 -17.48
C LEU A 81 -4.81 -5.66 -18.96
N PRO A 82 -5.69 -6.38 -19.68
CA PRO A 82 -5.62 -6.45 -21.14
C PRO A 82 -5.66 -5.02 -21.70
N ARG A 83 -4.77 -4.71 -22.64
CA ARG A 83 -4.82 -3.43 -23.34
C ARG A 83 -6.05 -3.42 -24.26
N ASP A 84 -7.06 -2.66 -23.88
CA ASP A 84 -8.15 -2.28 -24.77
C ASP A 84 -7.82 -0.91 -25.36
N GLU A 85 -7.54 -0.86 -26.67
CA GLU A 85 -7.22 0.38 -27.38
C GLU A 85 -8.44 1.28 -27.59
N LEU A 86 -9.66 0.73 -27.51
CA LEU A 86 -10.91 1.46 -27.71
C LEU A 86 -11.41 2.07 -26.40
N TRP A 87 -11.16 1.41 -25.27
CA TRP A 87 -11.56 1.87 -23.93
C TRP A 87 -10.44 1.63 -22.90
N PRO A 88 -9.35 2.42 -22.96
CA PRO A 88 -8.25 2.26 -22.02
C PRO A 88 -8.72 2.60 -20.60
N ILE A 89 -8.44 1.70 -19.66
CA ILE A 89 -8.70 1.91 -18.24
C ILE A 89 -7.67 2.92 -17.71
N SER A 90 -8.13 3.93 -16.97
CA SER A 90 -7.32 4.94 -16.31
C SER A 90 -7.28 4.75 -14.79
N ASN A 91 -6.43 5.50 -14.09
CA ASN A 91 -6.45 5.52 -12.63
C ASN A 91 -7.81 6.01 -12.08
N GLN A 92 -8.51 6.90 -12.78
CA GLN A 92 -9.85 7.36 -12.37
C GLN A 92 -10.86 6.20 -12.40
N ASP A 93 -10.82 5.38 -13.44
CA ASP A 93 -11.68 4.19 -13.54
C ASP A 93 -11.39 3.20 -12.40
N VAL A 94 -10.11 3.02 -12.05
CA VAL A 94 -9.72 2.20 -10.90
C VAL A 94 -10.26 2.78 -9.59
N ASP A 95 -10.10 4.07 -9.36
CA ASP A 95 -10.64 4.75 -8.17
C ASP A 95 -12.16 4.57 -8.08
N GLU A 96 -12.88 4.72 -9.19
CA GLU A 96 -14.32 4.48 -9.25
C GLU A 96 -14.69 3.03 -8.94
N CYS A 97 -13.93 2.05 -9.43
CA CYS A 97 -14.12 0.64 -9.10
C CYS A 97 -14.03 0.40 -7.58
N TRP A 98 -13.04 0.98 -6.90
CA TRP A 98 -12.90 0.87 -5.45
C TRP A 98 -14.05 1.54 -4.69
N GLN A 99 -14.51 2.71 -5.14
CA GLN A 99 -15.65 3.39 -4.52
C GLN A 99 -16.96 2.61 -4.69
N ARG A 100 -17.19 2.01 -5.86
CA ARG A 100 -18.36 1.16 -6.13
C ARG A 100 -18.31 -0.13 -5.31
N ALA A 101 -17.14 -0.76 -5.20
CA ALA A 101 -16.94 -1.93 -4.36
C ALA A 101 -17.22 -1.59 -2.89
N PHE A 102 -16.62 -0.51 -2.37
CA PHE A 102 -16.85 -0.07 -0.99
C PHE A 102 -18.32 0.19 -0.72
N SER A 103 -19.01 0.93 -1.60
CA SER A 103 -20.45 1.23 -1.45
C SER A 103 -21.33 -0.02 -1.46
N SER A 104 -20.95 -1.03 -2.25
CA SER A 104 -21.68 -2.31 -2.34
C SER A 104 -21.54 -3.14 -1.06
N TYR A 105 -20.36 -3.14 -0.43
CA TYR A 105 -20.11 -3.90 0.80
C TYR A 105 -20.50 -3.13 2.07
N SER A 106 -20.29 -1.81 2.11
CA SER A 106 -20.64 -0.99 3.27
C SER A 106 -22.15 -0.92 3.51
N GLY A 107 -22.96 -0.95 2.45
CA GLY A 107 -24.42 -1.09 2.54
C GLY A 107 -24.87 -2.42 3.18
N LYS A 108 -24.04 -3.47 3.08
CA LYS A 108 -24.23 -4.80 3.68
C LYS A 108 -23.46 -4.98 5.00
N ALA A 109 -22.74 -3.97 5.47
CA ALA A 109 -21.96 -4.05 6.70
C ALA A 109 -22.82 -4.29 7.97
N LYS A 110 -24.15 -4.13 7.85
CA LYS A 110 -25.10 -4.53 8.90
C LYS A 110 -25.07 -6.04 9.20
N ASP A 111 -24.58 -6.86 8.27
CA ASP A 111 -24.42 -8.31 8.44
C ASP A 111 -23.07 -8.68 9.06
N GLY A 112 -22.23 -7.69 9.43
CA GLY A 112 -20.97 -7.91 10.15
C GLY A 112 -19.80 -8.44 9.30
N SER A 113 -19.97 -8.62 7.99
CA SER A 113 -18.95 -9.25 7.13
C SER A 113 -17.74 -8.38 6.78
N MET A 114 -17.87 -7.05 6.90
CA MET A 114 -16.82 -6.09 6.56
C MET A 114 -16.43 -5.24 7.78
N VAL A 115 -15.12 -5.15 8.04
CA VAL A 115 -14.54 -4.30 9.07
C VAL A 115 -14.11 -2.98 8.43
N VAL A 116 -14.54 -1.86 9.03
CA VAL A 116 -14.18 -0.52 8.54
C VAL A 116 -13.40 0.23 9.60
N LEU A 117 -12.27 0.81 9.20
CA LEU A 117 -11.42 1.64 10.04
C LEU A 117 -11.83 3.11 9.88
N SER A 118 -11.75 3.90 10.96
CA SER A 118 -12.18 5.31 10.92
C SER A 118 -11.46 6.12 9.83
N ASP A 119 -10.17 5.87 9.65
CA ASP A 119 -9.34 6.64 8.70
C ASP A 119 -9.54 6.18 7.25
N GLN A 120 -10.30 5.11 7.01
CA GLN A 120 -10.66 4.65 5.66
C GLN A 120 -11.85 5.40 5.07
N ILE A 121 -12.60 6.17 5.87
CA ILE A 121 -13.80 6.88 5.38
C ILE A 121 -13.59 8.38 5.49
N GLU A 122 -13.80 9.09 4.38
CA GLU A 122 -13.87 10.54 4.36
C GLU A 122 -15.17 11.05 5.00
N LYS A 123 -15.22 12.35 5.30
CA LYS A 123 -16.40 12.97 5.95
C LYS A 123 -17.69 12.85 5.14
N ASP A 124 -17.59 12.66 3.83
CA ASP A 124 -18.72 12.49 2.92
C ASP A 124 -19.14 11.01 2.74
N GLY A 125 -18.48 10.09 3.45
CA GLY A 125 -18.76 8.65 3.39
C GLY A 125 -18.03 7.90 2.27
N ARG A 126 -17.19 8.58 1.48
CA ARG A 126 -16.38 7.93 0.45
C ARG A 126 -15.19 7.20 1.06
N LEU A 127 -14.68 6.21 0.33
CA LEU A 127 -13.45 5.52 0.71
C LEU A 127 -12.27 6.48 0.51
N SER A 128 -11.47 6.67 1.55
CA SER A 128 -10.23 7.44 1.50
C SER A 128 -9.07 6.56 1.01
N SER A 129 -8.16 7.15 0.23
CA SER A 129 -6.89 6.51 -0.10
C SER A 129 -5.93 6.59 1.09
N LEU A 130 -5.37 5.46 1.49
CA LEU A 130 -4.31 5.38 2.50
C LEU A 130 -2.97 5.78 1.88
N GLN A 131 -2.11 6.45 2.65
CA GLN A 131 -0.76 6.80 2.22
C GLN A 131 0.08 5.59 1.82
N SER A 132 0.97 5.77 0.84
CA SER A 132 2.07 4.85 0.52
C SER A 132 2.73 4.29 1.77
N LEU A 133 2.99 2.98 1.76
CA LEU A 133 3.45 2.25 2.94
C LEU A 133 4.56 1.28 2.57
N PHE A 134 5.65 1.36 3.33
CA PHE A 134 6.81 0.49 3.22
C PHE A 134 6.98 -0.32 4.50
N TYR A 135 7.66 -1.45 4.37
CA TYR A 135 7.96 -2.36 5.47
C TYR A 135 9.45 -2.70 5.49
N CYS A 136 10.05 -2.65 6.66
CA CYS A 136 11.40 -3.15 6.89
C CYS A 136 11.31 -4.55 7.51
N ASN A 137 11.71 -5.59 6.77
CA ASN A 137 11.75 -6.98 7.23
C ASN A 137 12.70 -7.20 8.42
N GLN A 138 13.79 -6.43 8.49
CA GLN A 138 14.80 -6.55 9.54
C GLN A 138 14.28 -6.05 10.89
N GLU A 139 13.75 -4.83 10.91
CA GLU A 139 13.26 -4.19 12.14
C GLU A 139 11.77 -4.51 12.40
N ARG A 140 11.09 -5.08 11.41
CA ARG A 140 9.64 -5.39 11.40
C ARG A 140 8.75 -4.19 11.63
N VAL A 141 9.11 -3.05 11.04
CA VAL A 141 8.41 -1.77 11.18
C VAL A 141 7.80 -1.28 9.89
N PHE A 142 6.69 -0.56 10.00
CA PHE A 142 6.03 0.11 8.87
C PHE A 142 6.40 1.59 8.84
N PHE A 143 6.53 2.17 7.64
CA PHE A 143 6.83 3.59 7.50
C PHE A 143 6.32 4.17 6.17
N HIS A 144 6.15 5.49 6.14
CA HIS A 144 5.84 6.23 4.93
C HIS A 144 7.13 6.68 4.24
N PRO A 145 7.23 6.61 2.91
CA PRO A 145 8.43 6.98 2.18
C PRO A 145 8.69 8.49 2.29
N GLN A 146 9.93 8.86 2.60
CA GLN A 146 10.37 10.25 2.68
C GLN A 146 11.18 10.63 1.44
N CYS A 147 11.14 11.90 1.06
CA CYS A 147 11.94 12.46 -0.02
C CYS A 147 13.42 12.39 0.37
N PRO A 148 14.28 11.67 -0.39
CA PRO A 148 15.72 11.57 -0.10
C PRO A 148 16.42 12.92 0.02
N THR A 149 15.96 13.92 -0.74
CA THR A 149 16.55 15.27 -0.76
C THR A 149 16.25 16.06 0.51
N CYS A 150 14.97 16.27 0.84
CA CYS A 150 14.56 17.20 1.91
C CYS A 150 14.02 16.53 3.18
N GLY A 151 13.70 15.23 3.15
CA GLY A 151 13.11 14.49 4.26
C GLY A 151 11.59 14.66 4.44
N SER A 152 10.93 15.50 3.64
CA SER A 152 9.46 15.61 3.64
C SER A 152 8.80 14.36 3.04
N PRO A 153 7.54 14.03 3.39
CA PRO A 153 6.84 12.90 2.82
C PRO A 153 6.71 12.98 1.30
N LEU A 154 6.92 11.85 0.62
CA LEU A 154 6.56 11.71 -0.79
C LEU A 154 5.04 11.58 -0.94
N GLN A 155 4.50 12.16 -2.00
CA GLN A 155 3.07 12.13 -2.32
C GLN A 155 2.86 11.73 -3.77
N GLN A 156 1.71 11.15 -4.09
CA GLN A 156 1.35 10.91 -5.48
C GLN A 156 1.02 12.23 -6.17
N CYS A 157 1.56 12.42 -7.38
CA CYS A 157 1.17 13.54 -8.22
C CYS A 157 -0.14 13.22 -8.95
N TYR A 158 -1.17 14.04 -8.71
CA TYR A 158 -2.46 13.97 -9.40
C TYR A 158 -2.64 15.11 -10.42
N ASP A 159 -1.65 16.00 -10.56
CA ASP A 159 -1.71 17.15 -11.44
C ASP A 159 -1.20 16.76 -12.84
N ASP A 160 -2.13 16.57 -13.77
CA ASP A 160 -1.83 16.21 -15.15
C ASP A 160 -1.00 17.25 -15.88
N HIS A 161 -1.15 18.54 -15.56
CA HIS A 161 -0.36 19.60 -16.20
C HIS A 161 1.09 19.54 -15.75
N LEU A 162 1.31 19.28 -14.47
CA LEU A 162 2.65 19.10 -13.92
C LEU A 162 3.30 17.85 -14.53
N LEU A 163 2.59 16.71 -14.59
CA LEU A 163 3.10 15.46 -15.17
C LEU A 163 3.47 15.64 -16.65
N THR A 164 2.55 16.18 -17.45
CA THR A 164 2.79 16.39 -18.89
C THR A 164 3.89 17.42 -19.15
N GLY A 165 4.00 18.45 -18.30
CA GLY A 165 5.06 19.46 -18.38
C GLY A 165 6.47 18.89 -18.26
N VAL A 166 6.64 17.76 -17.56
CA VAL A 166 7.91 17.04 -17.45
C VAL A 166 7.97 15.77 -18.33
N GLY A 167 7.03 15.60 -19.27
CA GLY A 167 7.00 14.49 -20.22
C GLY A 167 6.51 13.16 -19.64
N LEU A 168 5.81 13.19 -18.50
CA LEU A 168 5.19 12.02 -17.89
C LEU A 168 3.72 11.85 -18.33
N GLN A 169 3.24 10.61 -18.27
CA GLN A 169 1.84 10.30 -18.58
C GLN A 169 0.90 10.93 -17.53
N PRO A 170 -0.25 11.51 -17.92
CA PRO A 170 -1.21 12.07 -16.98
C PRO A 170 -1.81 11.00 -16.04
N TYR A 171 -2.19 11.39 -14.83
CA TYR A 171 -2.88 10.51 -13.88
C TYR A 171 -4.27 10.13 -14.40
N SER A 172 -5.01 11.12 -14.92
CA SER A 172 -6.43 10.95 -15.27
C SER A 172 -6.70 10.06 -16.47
N THR A 173 -5.72 9.88 -17.36
CA THR A 173 -5.88 9.21 -18.66
C THR A 173 -4.93 8.04 -18.87
N SER A 174 -4.18 7.67 -17.83
CA SER A 174 -3.28 6.51 -17.85
C SER A 174 -3.39 5.69 -16.57
N LEU A 175 -2.71 4.54 -16.52
CA LEU A 175 -2.50 3.75 -15.29
C LEU A 175 -1.16 4.05 -14.62
N LYS A 176 -0.34 4.93 -15.21
CA LYS A 176 0.95 5.31 -14.63
C LYS A 176 0.70 6.24 -13.45
N ARG A 177 1.39 5.97 -12.35
CA ARG A 177 1.34 6.76 -11.11
C ARG A 177 2.76 7.13 -10.73
N TYR A 178 2.92 8.29 -10.12
CA TYR A 178 4.24 8.81 -9.76
C TYR A 178 4.22 9.41 -8.36
N LEU A 179 5.19 9.02 -7.54
CA LEU A 179 5.50 9.73 -6.31
C LEU A 179 6.45 10.89 -6.62
N TYR A 180 6.23 12.03 -5.98
CA TYR A 180 7.11 13.18 -6.02
C TYR A 180 7.14 13.88 -4.66
N CYS A 181 8.01 14.87 -4.51
CA CYS A 181 8.08 15.68 -3.30
C CYS A 181 7.50 17.08 -3.57
N PRO A 182 6.26 17.36 -3.10
CA PRO A 182 5.67 18.70 -3.23
C PRO A 182 6.55 19.79 -2.59
N SER A 183 7.17 19.51 -1.43
CA SER A 183 8.04 20.48 -0.75
C SER A 183 9.28 20.87 -1.55
N CYS A 184 9.88 19.94 -2.30
CA CYS A 184 11.01 20.26 -3.17
C CYS A 184 10.53 21.07 -4.38
N PHE A 185 9.44 20.63 -5.01
CA PHE A 185 8.86 21.30 -6.16
C PHE A 185 8.45 22.74 -5.84
N ASP A 186 7.77 22.97 -4.71
CA ASP A 186 7.37 24.31 -4.27
C ASP A 186 8.56 25.23 -3.94
N LEU A 187 9.69 24.66 -3.51
CA LEU A 187 10.87 25.43 -3.09
C LEU A 187 11.77 25.82 -4.28
N VAL A 188 12.02 24.89 -5.20
CA VAL A 188 13.01 25.09 -6.29
C VAL A 188 12.46 24.86 -7.69
N GLY A 189 11.18 24.54 -7.84
CA GLY A 189 10.52 24.29 -9.13
C GLY A 189 10.79 22.90 -9.72
N GLU A 190 11.52 22.04 -9.00
CA GLU A 190 11.93 20.71 -9.46
C GLU A 190 11.78 19.68 -8.33
N SER A 191 11.46 18.44 -8.73
CA SER A 191 11.43 17.27 -7.84
C SER A 191 11.76 16.03 -8.67
N ASP A 192 12.45 15.08 -8.06
CA ASP A 192 12.51 13.72 -8.59
C ASP A 192 11.12 13.10 -8.62
N PHE A 193 10.89 12.24 -9.61
CA PHE A 193 9.70 11.41 -9.74
C PHE A 193 10.06 9.94 -9.63
N PHE A 194 9.30 9.22 -8.82
CA PHE A 194 9.51 7.80 -8.57
C PHE A 194 8.31 6.98 -9.05
N ILE A 195 8.60 5.82 -9.63
CA ILE A 195 7.63 4.84 -10.13
C ILE A 195 7.88 3.48 -9.46
N HIS A 196 6.86 2.62 -9.37
CA HIS A 196 7.01 1.30 -8.75
C HIS A 196 8.02 0.42 -9.53
N ALA A 197 7.87 0.33 -10.85
CA ALA A 197 8.85 -0.31 -11.73
C ALA A 197 8.99 0.47 -13.04
N LEU A 198 10.20 0.46 -13.57
CA LEU A 198 10.52 1.07 -14.87
C LEU A 198 10.17 0.13 -16.02
N GLU A 199 9.59 0.70 -17.06
CA GLU A 199 9.40 0.09 -18.37
C GLU A 199 10.38 0.67 -19.40
N SER A 200 10.61 -0.03 -20.51
CA SER A 200 11.53 0.42 -21.56
C SER A 200 11.15 1.76 -22.21
N SER A 201 9.89 2.15 -22.12
CA SER A 201 9.38 3.43 -22.64
C SER A 201 9.44 4.56 -21.63
N ASP A 202 9.79 4.27 -20.38
CA ASP A 202 9.79 5.28 -19.33
C ASP A 202 10.96 6.25 -19.52
N PRO A 203 10.75 7.57 -19.29
CA PRO A 203 11.80 8.55 -19.45
C PRO A 203 13.01 8.30 -18.51
N PRO A 204 14.26 8.59 -18.94
CA PRO A 204 15.46 8.27 -18.17
C PRO A 204 15.59 8.96 -16.81
N MET A 205 14.84 10.04 -16.55
CA MET A 205 14.85 10.73 -15.26
C MET A 205 14.01 10.03 -14.18
N LEU A 206 13.15 9.08 -14.56
CA LEU A 206 12.36 8.32 -13.59
C LEU A 206 13.25 7.35 -12.82
N LYS A 207 12.97 7.25 -11.53
CA LYS A 207 13.63 6.31 -10.61
C LYS A 207 12.63 5.26 -10.16
N ASP A 208 13.05 3.99 -10.11
CA ASP A 208 12.14 2.94 -9.62
C ASP A 208 12.08 2.89 -8.08
N GLN A 209 11.29 1.96 -7.55
CA GLN A 209 11.20 1.74 -6.11
C GLN A 209 12.54 1.38 -5.46
N TRP A 210 13.42 0.69 -6.17
CA TRP A 210 14.70 0.22 -5.66
C TRP A 210 15.72 1.35 -5.63
N ASP A 211 15.67 2.24 -6.61
CA ASP A 211 16.41 3.50 -6.57
C ASP A 211 15.96 4.37 -5.40
N LEU A 212 14.65 4.50 -5.15
CA LEU A 212 14.14 5.16 -3.95
C LEU A 212 14.66 4.51 -2.66
N VAL A 213 14.64 3.18 -2.58
CA VAL A 213 15.17 2.45 -1.42
C VAL A 213 16.65 2.73 -1.22
N LYS A 214 17.49 2.76 -2.27
CA LYS A 214 18.91 3.13 -2.15
C LYS A 214 19.07 4.57 -1.65
N GLU A 215 18.27 5.48 -2.19
CA GLU A 215 18.37 6.91 -1.90
C GLU A 215 17.94 7.27 -0.48
N PHE A 216 17.15 6.43 0.20
CA PHE A 216 16.90 6.57 1.63
C PHE A 216 18.18 6.63 2.48
N GLY A 217 19.31 6.04 2.03
CA GLY A 217 20.59 6.16 2.71
C GLY A 217 21.16 7.59 2.75
N GLN A 218 20.61 8.51 1.95
CA GLN A 218 20.97 9.94 1.96
C GLN A 218 20.22 10.75 3.04
N LEU A 219 19.30 10.10 3.77
CA LEU A 219 18.57 10.72 4.88
C LEU A 219 19.42 10.65 6.15
N THR A 220 20.02 11.79 6.50
CA THR A 220 20.80 11.94 7.74
C THR A 220 19.98 12.61 8.84
N GLU A 221 20.33 12.34 10.10
CA GLU A 221 19.79 13.06 11.25
C GLU A 221 19.89 14.59 11.05
N GLY A 222 18.79 15.32 11.24
CA GLY A 222 18.74 16.78 11.09
C GLY A 222 17.86 17.31 9.95
N LYS A 223 17.41 16.48 9.00
CA LYS A 223 16.36 16.90 8.05
C LYS A 223 14.99 16.93 8.75
N LYS A 224 14.12 17.86 8.35
CA LYS A 224 12.78 18.03 8.94
C LYS A 224 11.94 16.76 8.70
N HIS A 225 11.01 16.47 9.61
CA HIS A 225 10.01 15.38 9.51
C HIS A 225 10.54 13.93 9.55
N LEU A 226 11.81 13.71 9.88
CA LEU A 226 12.42 12.37 9.95
C LEU A 226 12.04 11.53 11.17
N ASP A 227 11.31 12.07 12.15
CA ASP A 227 10.95 11.35 13.38
C ASP A 227 10.14 10.07 13.12
N GLN A 228 9.51 9.97 11.95
CA GLN A 228 8.71 8.82 11.53
C GLN A 228 9.45 7.87 10.57
N PHE A 229 10.69 8.18 10.21
CA PHE A 229 11.48 7.37 9.28
C PHE A 229 12.50 6.50 10.04
N PRO A 230 12.33 5.16 10.04
CA PRO A 230 13.02 4.28 10.99
C PRO A 230 14.51 4.12 10.71
N CYS A 231 14.98 4.31 9.48
CA CYS A 231 16.38 3.99 9.15
C CYS A 231 17.39 4.95 9.78
N THR A 232 17.04 6.21 10.03
CA THR A 232 18.00 7.22 10.53
C THR A 232 18.63 6.85 11.86
N LYS A 233 17.87 6.17 12.74
CA LYS A 233 18.30 5.70 14.07
C LYS A 233 18.47 4.18 14.15
N CYS A 234 18.41 3.48 13.00
CA CYS A 234 18.49 2.03 12.95
C CYS A 234 19.93 1.54 13.14
N ALA A 235 20.13 0.59 14.06
CA ALA A 235 21.44 -0.02 14.29
C ALA A 235 22.01 -0.69 13.02
N SER A 236 21.13 -1.21 12.16
CA SER A 236 21.46 -1.88 10.90
C SER A 236 21.74 -0.91 9.74
N HIS A 237 21.70 0.41 9.94
CA HIS A 237 21.85 1.41 8.86
C HIS A 237 23.15 1.23 8.05
N LYS A 238 24.27 0.97 8.73
CA LYS A 238 25.58 0.79 8.08
C LYS A 238 25.62 -0.45 7.18
N GLU A 239 24.96 -1.54 7.58
CA GLU A 239 24.87 -2.75 6.74
C GLU A 239 23.91 -2.51 5.55
N CYS A 240 22.83 -1.76 5.77
CA CYS A 240 21.83 -1.48 4.74
C CYS A 240 22.37 -0.58 3.62
N TYR A 241 23.10 0.49 3.97
CA TYR A 241 23.53 1.54 3.05
C TYR A 241 25.05 1.67 2.90
N GLY A 242 25.82 0.78 3.55
CA GLY A 242 27.26 0.65 3.36
C GLY A 242 27.60 -0.34 2.24
N THR A 243 28.72 -1.05 2.39
CA THR A 243 29.23 -1.98 1.37
C THR A 243 28.32 -3.17 1.10
N ASP A 244 27.55 -3.61 2.10
CA ASP A 244 26.75 -4.82 1.99
C ASP A 244 25.44 -4.58 1.24
N GLY A 245 24.99 -3.32 1.12
CA GLY A 245 23.83 -2.92 0.32
C GLY A 245 22.52 -3.60 0.71
N LEU A 246 22.37 -4.02 1.98
CA LEU A 246 21.27 -4.90 2.41
C LEU A 246 19.89 -4.24 2.41
N ALA A 247 19.79 -2.91 2.22
CA ALA A 247 18.52 -2.20 2.17
C ALA A 247 17.55 -2.83 1.15
N LEU A 248 18.05 -3.20 -0.03
CA LEU A 248 17.24 -3.79 -1.10
C LEU A 248 16.62 -5.14 -0.72
N SER A 249 17.29 -5.90 0.16
CA SER A 249 16.80 -7.20 0.66
C SER A 249 15.93 -7.07 1.92
N ARG A 250 15.94 -5.90 2.57
CA ARG A 250 15.30 -5.65 3.86
C ARG A 250 14.07 -4.75 3.75
N ILE A 251 13.99 -3.87 2.76
CA ILE A 251 12.91 -2.89 2.59
C ILE A 251 12.07 -3.25 1.36
N VAL A 252 10.75 -3.22 1.51
CA VAL A 252 9.79 -3.53 0.47
C VAL A 252 8.56 -2.64 0.60
N PRO A 253 7.97 -2.13 -0.49
CA PRO A 253 6.67 -1.49 -0.41
C PRO A 253 5.59 -2.53 -0.07
N VAL A 254 4.77 -2.20 0.92
CA VAL A 254 3.45 -2.84 1.09
C VAL A 254 2.53 -2.36 -0.03
N SER A 255 2.59 -1.04 -0.27
CA SER A 255 2.00 -0.36 -1.42
C SER A 255 2.85 0.87 -1.70
N PHE A 256 3.43 0.93 -2.88
CA PHE A 256 4.28 2.02 -3.32
C PHE A 256 3.49 3.31 -3.51
N TYR A 257 2.28 3.23 -4.07
CA TYR A 257 1.38 4.38 -4.22
C TYR A 257 0.36 4.46 -3.09
N PRO A 258 -0.32 5.60 -2.90
CA PRO A 258 -1.56 5.65 -2.13
C PRO A 258 -2.55 4.61 -2.62
N PHE A 259 -3.26 3.98 -1.69
CA PHE A 259 -3.98 2.75 -1.96
C PHE A 259 -5.26 2.61 -1.15
N HIS A 260 -6.18 1.82 -1.69
CA HIS A 260 -7.41 1.43 -1.01
C HIS A 260 -7.27 0.04 -0.39
N ILE A 261 -7.98 -0.18 0.73
CA ILE A 261 -8.19 -1.52 1.27
C ILE A 261 -9.64 -1.75 1.66
N LEU A 262 -10.07 -3.00 1.59
CA LEU A 262 -11.31 -3.50 2.19
C LEU A 262 -10.97 -4.67 3.11
N ILE A 263 -11.50 -4.67 4.33
CA ILE A 263 -11.19 -5.71 5.32
C ILE A 263 -12.44 -6.55 5.52
N PHE A 264 -12.31 -7.85 5.29
CA PHE A 264 -13.39 -8.81 5.45
C PHE A 264 -13.07 -9.77 6.58
N GLU A 265 -14.11 -10.17 7.31
CA GLU A 265 -13.96 -11.27 8.25
C GLU A 265 -13.57 -12.55 7.50
N ALA A 266 -12.67 -13.33 8.08
CA ALA A 266 -12.31 -14.59 7.45
C ALA A 266 -13.50 -15.54 7.48
N MET A 267 -14.17 -15.74 6.35
CA MET A 267 -15.22 -16.72 6.22
C MET A 267 -14.63 -18.11 6.42
N SER A 268 -15.08 -18.82 7.46
CA SER A 268 -14.78 -20.23 7.66
C SER A 268 -15.94 -21.06 7.15
N VAL A 269 -15.95 -21.37 5.86
CA VAL A 269 -16.79 -22.46 5.35
C VAL A 269 -15.99 -23.74 5.56
N ASN A 270 -16.48 -24.66 6.39
CA ASN A 270 -15.83 -25.97 6.53
C ASN A 270 -16.07 -26.79 5.24
N ALA A 271 -15.24 -27.81 4.99
CA ALA A 271 -15.31 -28.56 3.74
C ALA A 271 -16.70 -29.19 3.46
N PRO A 272 -17.40 -29.79 4.44
CA PRO A 272 -18.79 -30.22 4.28
C PRO A 272 -19.75 -29.10 3.87
N ASP A 273 -19.71 -27.96 4.53
CA ASP A 273 -20.58 -26.82 4.24
C ASP A 273 -20.31 -26.28 2.83
N PHE A 274 -19.04 -26.25 2.43
CA PHE A 274 -18.65 -25.84 1.08
C PHE A 274 -19.21 -26.83 0.04
N LEU A 275 -19.08 -28.13 0.29
CA LEU A 275 -19.62 -29.17 -0.57
C LEU A 275 -21.15 -29.06 -0.68
N SER A 276 -21.84 -28.77 0.42
CA SER A 276 -23.28 -28.54 0.43
C SER A 276 -23.66 -27.30 -0.40
N LEU A 277 -22.96 -26.18 -0.25
CA LEU A 277 -23.19 -24.96 -1.04
C LEU A 277 -23.00 -25.19 -2.54
N ILE A 278 -21.90 -25.82 -2.96
CA ILE A 278 -21.68 -26.12 -4.38
C ILE A 278 -22.65 -27.19 -4.91
N SER A 279 -23.26 -27.98 -4.01
CA SER A 279 -24.31 -28.94 -4.34
C SER A 279 -25.70 -28.29 -4.38
N GLY A 280 -25.81 -26.99 -4.15
CA GLY A 280 -27.03 -26.20 -4.28
C GLY A 280 -27.74 -25.87 -2.96
N ALA A 281 -27.14 -26.18 -1.82
CA ALA A 281 -27.68 -25.74 -0.52
C ALA A 281 -27.56 -24.22 -0.36
N SER A 282 -28.49 -23.59 0.37
CA SER A 282 -28.36 -22.19 0.76
C SER A 282 -27.50 -22.03 2.02
N PHE A 283 -27.05 -20.81 2.31
CA PHE A 283 -26.38 -20.53 3.59
C PHE A 283 -27.34 -20.72 4.78
N GLU A 284 -28.64 -20.44 4.62
CA GLU A 284 -29.61 -20.66 5.70
C GLU A 284 -29.77 -22.15 6.04
N GLU A 285 -29.61 -23.04 5.06
CA GLU A 285 -29.65 -24.50 5.26
C GLU A 285 -28.42 -25.05 5.99
N LEU A 286 -27.32 -24.29 6.05
CA LEU A 286 -26.10 -24.65 6.78
C LEU A 286 -26.07 -24.15 8.22
N GLU A 287 -26.86 -23.13 8.53
CA GLU A 287 -26.94 -22.52 9.86
C GLU A 287 -28.01 -23.17 10.75
N ALA A 288 -28.79 -24.12 10.21
CA ALA A 288 -29.86 -24.86 10.90
C ALA A 288 -29.37 -26.14 11.61
#